data_AF-A0A518AGP6-F1
#
_entry.id   AF-A0A518AGP6-F1
#
_cell.length_a   1.000
_cell.length_b   1.000
_cell.length_c   1.000
_cell.angle_alpha   90.00
_cell.angle_beta   90.00
_cell.angle_gamma   90.00
#
_symmetry.space_group_name_H-M   'P 1'
#
loop_
_entity.id
_entity.type
_entity.pdbx_description
1 polymer ?
#
loop_
_entity_poly.entity_id
_entity_poly.type
_entity_poly.pdbx_seq_one_letter_code
_entity_poly.pdbx_strand_id
1 'polypeptide(L)'
;MFNKAIENYEDTYGHLPPAVATLGTSGDTQSWRLVIMPFIESNSIPSIYNRNEPWNGPTNRTLPSIEWYECPSHRETSDTSYLAVVAPECVWTDPPRKLEEITDDHSQTILLIDVGHSDIDWKEPRDLTFDEAVELLTAPVDPDEFTGHVEQASFLHQEHYFRHVAMLDGSVLRLRAPLDRETAIALLTANGGETIDPAALESLGQPELRYDRLYGLLLLIAIAVLPVVPAVRKRVLPRVISEETSDA
;
A
#
# COMPACT_ATOMS: atom_id res chain seq x y z
N MET A 1 -1.25 -12.93 2.81
CA MET A 1 -0.55 -13.90 3.69
C MET A 1 -0.41 -13.35 5.10
N PHE A 2 0.24 -12.21 5.30
CA PHE A 2 0.42 -11.61 6.63
C PHE A 2 -0.89 -11.28 7.35
N ASN A 3 -1.84 -10.63 6.67
CA ASN A 3 -3.15 -10.36 7.27
C ASN A 3 -3.80 -11.63 7.84
N LYS A 4 -3.75 -12.73 7.09
CA LYS A 4 -4.34 -14.00 7.54
C LYS A 4 -3.61 -14.60 8.75
N ALA A 5 -2.30 -14.48 8.80
CA ALA A 5 -1.50 -14.94 9.94
C ALA A 5 -1.78 -14.09 11.20
N ILE A 6 -1.98 -12.79 11.02
CA ILE A 6 -2.33 -11.83 12.08
C ILE A 6 -3.75 -12.11 12.60
N GLU A 7 -4.72 -12.32 11.71
CA GLU A 7 -6.09 -12.76 12.07
C GLU A 7 -6.06 -14.06 12.88
N ASN A 8 -5.35 -15.10 12.40
CA ASN A 8 -5.29 -16.37 13.11
C ASN A 8 -4.60 -16.25 14.49
N TYR A 9 -3.62 -15.33 14.62
CA TYR A 9 -3.02 -15.00 15.91
C TYR A 9 -4.07 -14.37 16.84
N GLU A 10 -4.81 -13.38 16.34
CA GLU A 10 -5.86 -12.70 17.09
C GLU A 10 -6.96 -13.68 17.55
N ASP A 11 -7.45 -14.55 16.65
CA ASP A 11 -8.40 -15.61 16.97
C ASP A 11 -7.89 -16.54 18.11
N THR A 12 -6.58 -16.74 18.19
CA THR A 12 -5.95 -17.65 19.17
C THR A 12 -5.71 -16.98 20.52
N TYR A 13 -5.30 -15.70 20.54
CA TYR A 13 -4.83 -15.01 21.74
C TYR A 13 -5.78 -13.90 22.22
N GLY A 14 -6.79 -13.53 21.44
CA GLY A 14 -7.80 -12.50 21.74
C GLY A 14 -7.27 -11.06 21.70
N HIS A 15 -6.13 -10.85 21.04
CA HIS A 15 -5.51 -9.55 20.78
C HIS A 15 -4.61 -9.63 19.55
N LEU A 16 -4.34 -8.49 18.91
CA LEU A 16 -3.39 -8.41 17.80
C LEU A 16 -1.97 -8.75 18.27
N PRO A 17 -1.07 -9.18 17.38
CA PRO A 17 0.30 -9.48 17.77
C PRO A 17 1.00 -8.24 18.36
N PRO A 18 1.82 -8.40 19.42
CA PRO A 18 2.70 -7.33 19.88
C PRO A 18 3.65 -6.91 18.75
N ALA A 19 3.90 -5.61 18.60
CA ALA A 19 4.97 -5.12 17.71
C ALA A 19 6.34 -5.69 18.13
N VAL A 20 6.57 -5.70 19.43
CA VAL A 20 7.76 -6.24 20.08
C VAL A 20 7.33 -7.20 21.20
N ALA A 21 7.70 -8.47 21.10
CA ALA A 21 7.40 -9.48 22.11
C ALA A 21 8.62 -9.76 22.99
N THR A 22 8.41 -9.93 24.30
CA THR A 22 9.46 -10.42 25.20
C THR A 22 9.58 -11.95 25.14
N LEU A 23 10.80 -12.44 25.05
CA LEU A 23 11.14 -13.85 24.91
C LEU A 23 11.38 -14.49 26.28
N GLY A 24 10.37 -15.20 26.77
CA GLY A 24 10.48 -16.04 27.96
C GLY A 24 11.06 -15.29 29.16
N THR A 25 12.03 -15.91 29.83
CA THR A 25 12.68 -15.36 31.04
C THR A 25 13.99 -14.63 30.75
N SER A 26 14.49 -14.62 29.51
CA SER A 26 15.76 -13.92 29.19
C SER A 26 15.57 -12.40 29.15
N GLY A 27 14.35 -11.94 28.86
CA GLY A 27 14.05 -10.52 28.67
C GLY A 27 14.40 -10.00 27.28
N ASP A 28 14.89 -10.87 26.38
CA ASP A 28 15.19 -10.48 24.99
C ASP A 28 13.91 -10.18 24.22
N THR A 29 14.00 -9.33 23.21
CA THR A 29 12.86 -8.92 22.38
C THR A 29 12.85 -9.63 21.03
N GLN A 30 11.65 -9.90 20.51
CA GLN A 30 11.40 -10.53 19.21
C GLN A 30 10.45 -9.67 18.36
N SER A 31 10.71 -9.64 17.06
CA SER A 31 9.85 -8.98 16.09
C SER A 31 8.48 -9.67 15.99
N TRP A 32 7.41 -8.89 15.78
CA TRP A 32 6.10 -9.41 15.41
C TRP A 32 6.16 -10.39 14.23
N ARG A 33 7.12 -10.20 13.32
CA ARG A 33 7.39 -11.08 12.18
C ARG A 33 7.62 -12.52 12.63
N LEU A 34 8.43 -12.73 13.68
CA LEU A 34 8.66 -14.03 14.31
C LEU A 34 7.42 -14.56 15.05
N VAL A 35 6.68 -13.67 15.70
CA VAL A 35 5.51 -14.02 16.53
C VAL A 35 4.40 -14.64 15.69
N ILE A 36 4.15 -14.13 14.48
CA ILE A 36 3.11 -14.65 13.58
C ILE A 36 3.53 -15.90 12.80
N MET A 37 4.81 -16.29 12.84
CA MET A 37 5.33 -17.40 12.03
C MET A 37 4.61 -18.75 12.21
N PRO A 38 4.16 -19.15 13.41
CA PRO A 38 3.40 -20.39 13.58
C PRO A 38 2.09 -20.44 12.79
N PHE A 39 1.58 -19.28 12.39
CA PHE A 39 0.32 -19.13 11.64
C PHE A 39 0.52 -19.05 10.13
N ILE A 40 1.77 -19.23 9.67
CA ILE A 40 2.07 -19.28 8.24
C ILE A 40 2.44 -20.70 7.86
N GLU A 41 1.70 -21.24 6.90
CA GLU A 41 1.94 -22.52 6.26
C GLU A 41 3.37 -22.66 5.70
N SER A 42 3.91 -23.87 5.80
CA SER A 42 5.22 -24.27 5.22
C SER A 42 6.44 -23.50 5.73
N ASN A 43 6.36 -22.88 6.92
CA ASN A 43 7.48 -22.14 7.51
C ASN A 43 8.36 -23.03 8.40
N SER A 44 9.63 -23.24 8.02
CA SER A 44 10.62 -24.00 8.82
C SER A 44 11.36 -23.15 9.84
N ILE A 45 11.30 -21.81 9.76
CA ILE A 45 12.05 -20.89 10.62
C ILE A 45 11.81 -21.13 12.11
N PRO A 46 10.57 -21.36 12.61
CA PRO A 46 10.34 -21.59 14.03
C PRO A 46 11.12 -22.78 14.61
N SER A 47 11.50 -23.76 13.79
CA SER A 47 12.26 -24.94 14.23
C SER A 47 13.76 -24.69 14.37
N ILE A 48 14.28 -23.67 13.70
CA ILE A 48 15.72 -23.35 13.64
C ILE A 48 16.09 -22.05 14.36
N TYR A 49 15.11 -21.22 14.72
CA TYR A 49 15.32 -20.02 15.53
C TYR A 49 15.66 -20.38 16.98
N ASN A 50 16.80 -19.89 17.49
CA ASN A 50 17.22 -20.13 18.87
C ASN A 50 16.55 -19.12 19.81
N ARG A 51 15.59 -19.61 20.61
CA ARG A 51 14.84 -18.81 21.59
C ARG A 51 15.62 -18.46 22.86
N ASN A 52 16.85 -18.95 23.01
CA ASN A 52 17.71 -18.63 24.16
C ASN A 52 18.78 -17.59 23.80
N GLU A 53 18.68 -16.97 22.61
CA GLU A 53 19.59 -15.94 22.13
C GLU A 53 18.77 -14.73 21.64
N PRO A 54 19.35 -13.51 21.70
CA PRO A 54 18.75 -12.36 21.05
C PRO A 54 18.67 -12.58 19.53
N TRP A 55 17.87 -11.77 18.84
CA TRP A 55 17.66 -11.87 17.40
C TRP A 55 18.97 -11.77 16.58
N ASN A 56 19.96 -11.03 17.07
CA ASN A 56 21.30 -10.88 16.49
C ASN A 56 22.34 -11.80 17.14
N GLY A 57 21.92 -12.81 17.90
CA GLY A 57 22.78 -13.81 18.51
C GLY A 57 23.59 -14.63 17.50
N PRO A 58 24.61 -15.39 17.94
CA PRO A 58 25.48 -16.16 17.06
C PRO A 58 24.75 -17.15 16.16
N THR A 59 23.65 -17.76 16.63
CA THR A 59 22.82 -18.67 15.83
C THR A 59 21.86 -17.88 14.94
N ASN A 60 21.11 -16.95 15.53
CA ASN A 60 20.01 -16.25 14.85
C ASN A 60 20.50 -15.35 13.71
N ARG A 61 21.69 -14.74 13.82
CA ARG A 61 22.28 -13.92 12.75
C ARG A 61 22.63 -14.69 11.48
N THR A 62 22.72 -16.03 11.55
CA THR A 62 23.04 -16.88 10.38
C THR A 62 21.79 -17.33 9.63
N LEU A 63 20.59 -17.02 10.15
CA LEU A 63 19.35 -17.36 9.48
C LEU A 63 19.22 -16.54 8.19
N PRO A 64 18.78 -17.16 7.10
CA PRO A 64 18.68 -16.48 5.81
C PRO A 64 17.61 -15.37 5.85
N SER A 65 17.71 -14.44 4.91
CA SER A 65 16.59 -13.56 4.56
C SER A 65 15.41 -14.39 4.06
N ILE A 66 14.22 -13.82 4.16
CA ILE A 66 13.01 -14.53 3.75
C ILE A 66 12.22 -13.67 2.78
N GLU A 67 12.07 -14.19 1.56
CA GLU A 67 11.56 -13.47 0.40
C GLU A 67 10.20 -12.80 0.60
N TRP A 68 9.30 -13.44 1.34
CA TRP A 68 7.99 -12.88 1.66
C TRP A 68 8.01 -11.62 2.54
N TYR A 69 9.10 -11.34 3.26
CA TYR A 69 9.28 -10.08 3.99
C TYR A 69 9.91 -8.98 3.14
N GLU A 70 10.24 -9.30 1.89
CA GLU A 70 10.84 -8.39 0.93
C GLU A 70 9.77 -7.96 -0.09
N CYS A 71 9.87 -6.72 -0.55
CA CYS A 71 9.08 -6.23 -1.64
C CYS A 71 9.59 -6.84 -2.97
N PRO A 72 8.73 -7.47 -3.79
CA PRO A 72 9.17 -8.08 -5.05
C PRO A 72 9.83 -7.10 -6.02
N SER A 73 9.51 -5.81 -5.92
CA SER A 73 10.07 -4.72 -6.71
C SER A 73 11.45 -4.26 -6.23
N HIS A 74 11.85 -4.57 -4.99
CA HIS A 74 13.06 -4.06 -4.33
C HIS A 74 13.91 -5.18 -3.70
N ARG A 75 14.07 -6.31 -4.38
CA ARG A 75 14.85 -7.48 -3.89
C ARG A 75 16.38 -7.28 -3.87
N GLU A 76 16.84 -6.03 -3.94
CA GLU A 76 18.27 -5.72 -4.01
C GLU A 76 18.93 -5.73 -2.63
N THR A 77 18.13 -5.63 -1.56
CA THR A 77 18.56 -5.62 -0.16
C THR A 77 18.08 -6.86 0.59
N SER A 78 18.80 -7.19 1.67
CA SER A 78 18.46 -8.30 2.57
C SER A 78 17.58 -7.87 3.76
N ASP A 79 17.11 -6.62 3.74
CA ASP A 79 16.26 -6.02 4.77
C ASP A 79 14.78 -6.35 4.52
N THR A 80 13.94 -6.09 5.52
CA THR A 80 12.49 -6.28 5.41
C THR A 80 11.83 -5.04 4.83
N SER A 81 10.86 -5.21 3.94
CA SER A 81 10.13 -4.09 3.34
C SER A 81 8.80 -3.77 4.03
N TYR A 82 8.24 -4.67 4.84
CA TYR A 82 6.92 -4.45 5.44
C TYR A 82 7.07 -4.09 6.91
N LEU A 83 6.83 -2.83 7.26
CA LEU A 83 6.96 -2.31 8.62
C LEU A 83 5.60 -2.01 9.24
N ALA A 84 5.49 -2.28 10.54
CA ALA A 84 4.40 -1.78 11.37
C ALA A 84 4.64 -0.31 11.76
N VAL A 85 3.59 0.37 12.21
CA VAL A 85 3.69 1.69 12.85
C VAL A 85 3.28 1.55 14.30
N VAL A 86 4.24 1.77 15.20
CA VAL A 86 4.10 1.48 16.63
C VAL A 86 3.89 2.77 17.39
N ALA A 87 2.66 2.99 17.85
CA ALA A 87 2.27 4.13 18.65
C ALA A 87 0.95 3.87 19.39
N PRO A 88 0.68 4.53 20.54
CA PRO A 88 -0.56 4.35 21.30
C PRO A 88 -1.85 4.48 20.49
N GLU A 89 -1.85 5.35 19.48
CA GLU A 89 -2.97 5.65 18.58
C GLU A 89 -3.08 4.70 17.38
N CYS A 90 -2.06 3.88 17.10
CA CYS A 90 -2.02 2.97 15.96
C CYS A 90 -2.58 1.57 16.29
N VAL A 91 -2.66 0.74 15.26
CA VAL A 91 -2.99 -0.69 15.36
C VAL A 91 -1.98 -1.42 16.25
N TRP A 92 -0.69 -1.17 16.03
CA TRP A 92 0.40 -1.81 16.74
C TRP A 92 0.80 -1.01 17.97
N THR A 93 0.72 -1.66 19.14
CA THR A 93 0.88 -1.02 20.46
C THR A 93 1.62 -1.95 21.42
N ASP A 94 2.13 -1.37 22.50
CA ASP A 94 2.61 -2.08 23.68
C ASP A 94 1.93 -1.47 24.93
N PRO A 95 1.03 -2.18 25.64
CA PRO A 95 0.61 -3.57 25.40
C PRO A 95 -0.21 -3.75 24.10
N PRO A 96 -0.34 -4.99 23.58
CA PRO A 96 -1.05 -5.24 22.32
C PRO A 96 -2.54 -4.90 22.39
N ARG A 97 -3.03 -4.27 21.33
CA ARG A 97 -4.44 -3.86 21.16
C ARG A 97 -5.32 -5.05 20.79
N LYS A 98 -6.57 -5.04 21.27
CA LYS A 98 -7.64 -5.94 20.80
C LYS A 98 -8.29 -5.41 19.54
N LEU A 99 -8.79 -6.30 18.69
CA LEU A 99 -9.49 -5.88 17.48
C LEU A 99 -10.72 -5.01 17.79
N GLU A 100 -11.42 -5.28 18.90
CA GLU A 100 -12.57 -4.50 19.38
C GLU A 100 -12.24 -3.04 19.77
N GLU A 101 -10.96 -2.73 20.00
CA GLU A 101 -10.50 -1.38 20.36
C GLU A 101 -10.17 -0.52 19.12
N ILE A 102 -10.31 -1.09 17.93
CA ILE A 102 -10.15 -0.39 16.65
C ILE A 102 -11.55 0.04 16.20
N THR A 103 -11.80 1.34 16.26
CA THR A 103 -13.14 1.91 15.96
C THR A 103 -13.23 2.49 14.56
N ASP A 104 -12.09 2.79 13.96
CA ASP A 104 -12.02 3.31 12.60
C ASP A 104 -12.28 2.17 11.59
N ASP A 105 -12.62 2.53 10.36
CA ASP A 105 -12.90 1.54 9.32
C ASP A 105 -11.63 0.71 9.03
N HIS A 106 -11.72 -0.61 9.13
CA HIS A 106 -10.59 -1.52 8.89
C HIS A 106 -10.03 -1.40 7.47
N SER A 107 -10.85 -1.00 6.49
CA SER A 107 -10.42 -0.74 5.11
C SER A 107 -9.68 0.60 4.95
N GLN A 108 -9.74 1.47 5.96
CA GLN A 108 -9.09 2.77 6.01
C GLN A 108 -8.06 2.87 7.15
N THR A 109 -7.75 1.77 7.83
CA THR A 109 -6.75 1.70 8.89
C THR A 109 -5.53 0.91 8.41
N ILE A 110 -4.36 1.55 8.36
CA ILE A 110 -3.11 0.92 7.92
C ILE A 110 -2.64 -0.13 8.95
N LEU A 111 -2.41 -1.34 8.46
CA LEU A 111 -1.78 -2.43 9.20
C LEU A 111 -0.26 -2.47 8.96
N LEU A 112 0.21 -2.39 7.72
CA LEU A 112 1.65 -2.41 7.39
C LEU A 112 1.95 -1.46 6.24
N ILE A 113 3.15 -0.88 6.24
CA ILE A 113 3.65 0.00 5.18
C ILE A 113 4.80 -0.67 4.43
N ASP A 114 4.80 -0.57 3.10
CA ASP A 114 5.93 -0.92 2.25
C ASP A 114 7.00 0.18 2.24
N VAL A 115 8.18 -0.17 2.75
CA VAL A 115 9.35 0.68 2.96
C VAL A 115 10.53 0.05 2.23
N GLY A 116 10.96 0.66 1.13
CA GLY A 116 12.21 0.29 0.49
C GLY A 116 13.41 0.75 1.32
N HIS A 117 14.45 -0.08 1.36
CA HIS A 117 15.71 0.18 2.05
C HIS A 117 15.54 0.52 3.54
N SER A 118 14.79 -0.30 4.27
CA SER A 118 14.50 -0.07 5.68
C SER A 118 15.73 -0.18 6.60
N ASP A 119 16.79 -0.86 6.15
CA ASP A 119 17.95 -1.22 6.96
C ASP A 119 17.56 -2.02 8.23
N ILE A 120 16.42 -2.72 8.19
CA ILE A 120 15.89 -3.55 9.27
C ILE A 120 15.99 -5.01 8.85
N ASP A 121 16.70 -5.82 9.64
CA ASP A 121 16.63 -7.27 9.47
C ASP A 121 15.24 -7.78 9.91
N TRP A 122 14.65 -8.74 9.19
CA TRP A 122 13.32 -9.30 9.54
C TRP A 122 13.22 -9.88 10.97
N LYS A 123 14.35 -10.22 11.60
CA LYS A 123 14.42 -10.71 12.98
C LYS A 123 14.44 -9.58 14.01
N GLU A 124 14.84 -8.39 13.60
CA GLU A 124 15.01 -7.23 14.45
C GLU A 124 13.63 -6.72 14.95
N PRO A 125 13.45 -6.54 16.27
CA PRO A 125 12.23 -6.02 16.87
C PRO A 125 12.17 -4.49 16.77
N ARG A 126 12.30 -3.97 15.55
CA ARG A 126 12.23 -2.55 15.22
C ARG A 126 11.29 -2.34 14.04
N ASP A 127 10.51 -1.28 14.14
CA ASP A 127 9.49 -0.86 13.18
C ASP A 127 9.39 0.69 13.23
N LEU A 128 8.46 1.28 12.49
CA LEU A 128 8.32 2.74 12.42
C LEU A 128 7.66 3.30 13.68
N THR A 129 8.13 4.45 14.14
CA THR A 129 7.38 5.33 15.02
C THR A 129 6.30 6.09 14.26
N PHE A 130 5.35 6.69 14.98
CA PHE A 130 4.30 7.52 14.35
C PHE A 130 4.88 8.66 13.51
N ASP A 131 5.86 9.39 14.05
CA ASP A 131 6.46 10.54 13.37
C ASP A 131 7.24 10.11 12.12
N GLU A 132 7.99 9.00 12.19
CA GLU A 132 8.69 8.44 11.02
C GLU A 132 7.70 8.00 9.94
N ALA A 133 6.56 7.40 10.31
CA ALA A 133 5.54 7.01 9.35
C ALA A 133 4.86 8.22 8.69
N VAL A 134 4.55 9.26 9.47
CA VAL A 134 3.99 10.51 8.93
C VAL A 134 4.99 11.18 8.00
N GLU A 135 6.26 11.26 8.37
CA GLU A 135 7.32 11.80 7.51
C GLU A 135 7.44 10.99 6.22
N LEU A 136 7.51 9.66 6.31
CA LEU A 136 7.60 8.75 5.17
C LEU A 136 6.45 8.93 4.16
N LEU A 137 5.23 9.19 4.65
CA LEU A 137 4.03 9.32 3.82
C LEU A 137 3.83 10.73 3.26
N THR A 138 4.38 11.76 3.91
CA THR A 138 4.09 13.18 3.57
C THR A 138 5.28 13.94 3.01
N ALA A 139 6.50 13.40 3.12
CA ALA A 139 7.71 14.04 2.61
C ALA A 139 7.62 14.25 1.09
N PRO A 140 8.03 15.44 0.59
CA PRO A 140 8.15 15.68 -0.84
C PRO A 140 9.01 14.60 -1.51
N VAL A 141 8.60 14.17 -2.69
CA VAL A 141 9.34 13.16 -3.46
C VAL A 141 10.57 13.80 -4.08
N ASP A 142 11.75 13.28 -3.73
CA ASP A 142 12.97 13.42 -4.51
C ASP A 142 13.15 12.16 -5.39
N PRO A 143 13.09 12.27 -6.73
CA PRO A 143 13.24 11.12 -7.63
C PRO A 143 14.51 10.29 -7.42
N ASP A 144 15.61 10.92 -6.97
CA ASP A 144 16.91 10.25 -6.80
C ASP A 144 17.01 9.50 -5.46
N GLU A 145 16.21 9.87 -4.47
CA GLU A 145 16.22 9.29 -3.12
C GLU A 145 14.95 8.49 -2.77
N PHE A 146 13.93 8.50 -3.63
CA PHE A 146 12.66 7.86 -3.35
C PHE A 146 12.76 6.34 -3.33
N THR A 147 12.46 5.74 -2.17
CA THR A 147 12.54 4.30 -1.93
C THR A 147 11.18 3.57 -2.09
N GLY A 148 10.18 4.24 -2.65
CA GLY A 148 8.88 3.63 -2.93
C GLY A 148 8.79 3.11 -4.38
N HIS A 149 7.57 2.95 -4.88
CA HIS A 149 7.32 2.47 -6.23
C HIS A 149 7.14 3.63 -7.20
N VAL A 150 7.68 3.46 -8.41
CA VAL A 150 7.54 4.43 -9.50
C VAL A 150 6.88 3.74 -10.69
N GLU A 151 5.76 4.29 -11.13
CA GLU A 151 5.17 3.95 -12.42
C GLU A 151 5.61 4.99 -13.45
N GLN A 152 6.35 4.54 -14.46
CA GLN A 152 6.92 5.41 -15.48
C GLN A 152 5.81 6.11 -16.27
N ALA A 153 6.10 7.37 -16.64
CA ALA A 153 5.20 8.15 -17.47
C ALA A 153 4.84 7.42 -18.78
N SER A 154 3.59 7.54 -19.20
CA SER A 154 3.09 7.04 -20.48
C SER A 154 2.60 8.19 -21.37
N PHE A 155 1.98 7.87 -22.51
CA PHE A 155 1.43 8.90 -23.39
C PHE A 155 0.35 9.75 -22.70
N LEU A 156 -0.52 9.12 -21.88
CA LEU A 156 -1.65 9.78 -21.22
C LEU A 156 -1.44 10.03 -19.73
N HIS A 157 -0.47 9.37 -19.09
CA HIS A 157 -0.27 9.47 -17.65
C HIS A 157 1.09 10.08 -17.31
N GLN A 158 1.11 10.87 -16.25
CA GLN A 158 2.34 11.38 -15.65
C GLN A 158 3.09 10.25 -14.94
N GLU A 159 4.35 10.50 -14.63
CA GLU A 159 5.10 9.63 -13.72
C GLU A 159 4.44 9.68 -12.34
N HIS A 160 4.33 8.52 -11.71
CA HIS A 160 3.53 8.36 -10.51
C HIS A 160 4.32 7.63 -9.43
N TYR A 161 4.50 8.28 -8.29
CA TYR A 161 5.21 7.77 -7.13
C TYR A 161 4.22 7.32 -6.08
N PHE A 162 4.38 6.11 -5.57
CA PHE A 162 3.43 5.55 -4.60
C PHE A 162 4.09 4.53 -3.66
N ARG A 163 3.41 4.23 -2.56
CA ARG A 163 3.74 3.12 -1.66
C ARG A 163 2.56 2.17 -1.55
N HIS A 164 2.85 0.88 -1.41
CA HIS A 164 1.81 -0.08 -1.02
C HIS A 164 1.63 -0.04 0.49
N VAL A 165 0.38 -0.10 0.93
CA VAL A 165 0.04 -0.30 2.33
C VAL A 165 -0.93 -1.47 2.43
N ALA A 166 -0.73 -2.32 3.43
CA ALA A 166 -1.72 -3.32 3.80
C ALA A 166 -2.68 -2.68 4.80
N MET A 167 -3.97 -2.80 4.53
CA MET A 167 -5.03 -2.35 5.43
C MET A 167 -5.39 -3.46 6.41
N LEU A 168 -6.04 -3.11 7.51
CA LEU A 168 -6.46 -4.05 8.54
C LEU A 168 -7.50 -5.07 8.04
N ASP A 169 -8.31 -4.72 7.04
CA ASP A 169 -9.24 -5.65 6.38
C ASP A 169 -8.54 -6.63 5.41
N GLY A 170 -7.22 -6.51 5.24
CA GLY A 170 -6.42 -7.33 4.35
C GLY A 170 -6.36 -6.86 2.90
N SER A 171 -7.05 -5.78 2.55
CA SER A 171 -6.86 -5.10 1.27
C SER A 171 -5.49 -4.45 1.19
N VAL A 172 -5.01 -4.20 -0.03
CA VAL A 172 -3.75 -3.49 -0.28
C VAL A 172 -4.06 -2.27 -1.11
N LEU A 173 -3.73 -1.09 -0.58
CA LEU A 173 -3.92 0.18 -1.27
C LEU A 173 -2.59 0.72 -1.79
N ARG A 174 -2.70 1.49 -2.87
CA ARG A 174 -1.60 2.32 -3.39
C ARG A 174 -1.84 3.73 -2.90
N LEU A 175 -0.89 4.24 -2.13
CA LEU A 175 -0.93 5.62 -1.66
C LEU A 175 0.08 6.43 -2.46
N ARG A 176 -0.40 7.46 -3.18
CA ARG A 176 0.46 8.46 -3.83
C ARG A 176 1.44 9.07 -2.83
N ALA A 177 2.63 9.42 -3.29
CA ALA A 177 3.60 10.20 -2.53
C ALA A 177 3.79 11.58 -3.19
N PRO A 178 3.77 12.69 -2.43
CA PRO A 178 3.38 12.78 -1.02
C PRO A 178 1.86 12.69 -0.82
N LEU A 179 1.45 12.28 0.37
CA LEU A 179 0.10 12.47 0.91
C LEU A 179 -0.02 13.81 1.62
N ASP A 180 -1.25 14.32 1.71
CA ASP A 180 -1.57 15.35 2.69
C ASP A 180 -1.47 14.78 4.11
N ARG A 181 -1.02 15.63 5.05
CA ARG A 181 -0.72 15.21 6.41
C ARG A 181 -1.96 14.71 7.16
N GLU A 182 -3.11 15.31 6.91
CA GLU A 182 -4.37 14.93 7.57
C GLU A 182 -4.80 13.51 7.15
N THR A 183 -4.77 13.21 5.85
CA THR A 183 -5.05 11.85 5.34
C THR A 183 -4.02 10.85 5.84
N ALA A 184 -2.73 11.20 5.86
CA ALA A 184 -1.70 10.30 6.40
C ALA A 184 -1.97 9.95 7.87
N ILE A 185 -2.28 10.94 8.71
CA ILE A 185 -2.62 10.72 10.12
C ILE A 185 -3.88 9.87 10.26
N ALA A 186 -4.95 10.20 9.53
CA ALA A 186 -6.22 9.49 9.57
C ALA A 186 -6.07 8.00 9.20
N LEU A 187 -5.21 7.68 8.21
CA LEU A 187 -4.94 6.30 7.83
C LEU A 187 -4.06 5.54 8.85
N LEU A 188 -3.25 6.24 9.66
CA LEU A 188 -2.34 5.64 10.64
C LEU A 188 -3.00 5.37 11.99
N THR A 189 -4.02 6.15 12.37
CA THR A 189 -4.73 5.99 13.63
C THR A 189 -5.77 4.87 13.56
N ALA A 190 -5.99 4.17 14.66
CA ALA A 190 -6.95 3.07 14.77
C ALA A 190 -8.29 3.50 15.40
N ASN A 191 -8.34 4.71 15.96
CA ASN A 191 -9.47 5.24 16.71
C ASN A 191 -9.55 6.78 16.68
N GLY A 192 -9.12 7.40 15.58
CA GLY A 192 -9.20 8.85 15.37
C GLY A 192 -10.62 9.33 15.04
N GLY A 193 -11.45 8.47 14.45
CA GLY A 193 -12.85 8.74 14.10
C GLY A 193 -13.02 9.60 12.84
N GLU A 194 -11.95 9.88 12.11
CA GLU A 194 -12.01 10.49 10.80
C GLU A 194 -12.57 9.49 9.77
N THR A 195 -13.35 10.00 8.82
CA THR A 195 -13.84 9.22 7.68
C THR A 195 -13.29 9.81 6.40
N ILE A 196 -12.57 9.01 5.62
CA ILE A 196 -12.07 9.41 4.31
C ILE A 196 -13.12 9.01 3.27
N ASP A 197 -13.49 9.93 2.37
CA ASP A 197 -14.39 9.61 1.26
C ASP A 197 -13.79 8.46 0.42
N PRO A 198 -14.50 7.33 0.24
CA PRO A 198 -13.99 6.20 -0.55
C PRO A 198 -13.52 6.61 -1.95
N ALA A 199 -14.19 7.56 -2.59
CA ALA A 199 -13.77 8.06 -3.91
C ALA A 199 -12.44 8.83 -3.84
N ALA A 200 -12.20 9.57 -2.76
CA ALA A 200 -10.93 10.23 -2.52
C ALA A 200 -9.82 9.20 -2.27
N LEU A 201 -10.09 8.17 -1.46
CA LEU A 201 -9.15 7.08 -1.18
C LEU A 201 -8.75 6.31 -2.46
N GLU A 202 -9.73 5.98 -3.32
CA GLU A 202 -9.45 5.36 -4.63
C GLU A 202 -8.57 6.25 -5.50
N SER A 203 -8.79 7.57 -5.47
CA SER A 203 -8.02 8.52 -6.27
C SER A 203 -6.56 8.61 -5.85
N LEU A 204 -6.20 8.27 -4.60
CA LEU A 204 -4.82 8.23 -4.12
C LEU A 204 -3.96 7.19 -4.85
N GLY A 205 -4.59 6.18 -5.47
CA GLY A 205 -3.89 5.14 -6.23
C GLY A 205 -3.85 5.37 -7.74
N GLN A 206 -4.49 6.43 -8.25
CA GLN A 206 -4.64 6.65 -9.69
C GLN A 206 -3.57 7.61 -10.23
N PRO A 207 -2.92 7.29 -11.36
CA PRO A 207 -1.94 8.17 -11.97
C PRO A 207 -2.62 9.42 -12.58
N GLU A 208 -1.94 10.58 -12.49
CA GLU A 208 -2.49 11.82 -13.01
C GLU A 208 -2.45 11.88 -14.55
N LEU A 209 -3.53 12.37 -15.15
CA LEU A 209 -3.63 12.53 -16.61
C LEU A 209 -2.78 13.69 -17.12
N ARG A 210 -2.16 13.47 -18.28
CA ARG A 210 -1.49 14.48 -19.10
C ARG A 210 -2.51 15.18 -19.99
N TYR A 211 -3.17 16.19 -19.43
CA TYR A 211 -4.22 16.93 -20.14
C TYR A 211 -3.70 17.60 -21.43
N ASP A 212 -2.44 18.03 -21.48
CA ASP A 212 -1.78 18.54 -22.69
C ASP A 212 -1.81 17.51 -23.83
N ARG A 213 -1.50 16.24 -23.52
CA ARG A 213 -1.51 15.13 -24.49
C ARG A 213 -2.94 14.72 -24.84
N LEU A 214 -3.84 14.72 -23.86
CA LEU A 214 -5.25 14.40 -24.06
C LEU A 214 -5.92 15.40 -25.02
N TYR A 215 -5.74 16.71 -24.80
CA TYR A 215 -6.30 17.73 -25.69
C TYR A 215 -5.68 17.66 -27.09
N GLY A 216 -4.38 17.41 -27.19
CA GLY A 216 -3.71 17.17 -28.47
C GLY A 216 -4.28 15.97 -29.23
N LEU A 217 -4.54 14.86 -28.52
CA LEU A 217 -5.14 13.67 -29.10
C LEU A 217 -6.59 13.92 -29.55
N LEU A 218 -7.40 14.61 -28.73
CA LEU A 218 -8.78 14.97 -29.08
C LEU A 218 -8.82 15.86 -30.33
N LEU A 219 -7.90 16.83 -30.43
CA LEU A 219 -7.77 17.68 -31.62
C LEU A 219 -7.38 16.86 -32.86
N LEU A 220 -6.42 15.94 -32.73
CA LEU A 220 -6.01 15.05 -33.83
C LEU A 220 -7.19 14.19 -34.31
N ILE A 221 -7.93 13.59 -33.39
CA ILE A 221 -9.14 12.79 -33.70
C ILE A 221 -10.17 13.66 -34.41
N ALA A 222 -10.44 14.87 -33.90
CA ALA A 222 -11.37 15.79 -34.53
C ALA A 222 -10.97 16.09 -35.99
N ILE A 223 -9.69 16.44 -36.22
CA ILE A 223 -9.16 16.72 -37.57
C ILE A 223 -9.26 15.49 -38.49
N ALA A 224 -8.97 14.29 -37.98
CA ALA A 224 -9.02 13.06 -38.78
C ALA A 224 -10.45 12.66 -39.17
N VAL A 225 -11.42 12.89 -38.28
CA VAL A 225 -12.83 12.52 -38.49
C VAL A 225 -13.59 13.58 -39.29
N LEU A 226 -13.27 14.87 -39.12
CA LEU A 226 -13.94 16.01 -39.77
C LEU A 226 -14.17 15.83 -41.28
N PRO A 227 -13.18 15.41 -42.10
CA PRO A 227 -13.36 15.19 -43.53
C PRO A 227 -14.32 14.02 -43.89
N VAL A 228 -14.49 13.06 -42.98
CA VAL A 228 -15.29 11.85 -43.18
C VAL A 228 -16.76 12.07 -42.80
N VAL A 229 -17.03 13.01 -41.90
CA VAL A 229 -18.40 13.34 -41.42
C VAL A 229 -19.38 13.64 -42.57
N PRO A 230 -19.06 14.47 -43.58
CA PRO A 230 -19.99 14.73 -44.69
C PRO A 230 -20.29 13.48 -45.54
N ALA A 231 -19.30 12.59 -45.70
CA ALA A 231 -19.43 11.38 -46.49
C ALA A 231 -20.32 10.34 -45.78
N VAL A 232 -20.16 10.18 -44.47
CA VAL A 232 -21.01 9.31 -43.64
C VAL A 232 -22.43 9.88 -43.54
N ARG A 233 -22.57 11.21 -43.36
CA ARG A 233 -23.87 11.88 -43.29
C ARG A 233 -24.71 11.65 -44.56
N LYS A 234 -24.08 11.71 -45.74
CA LYS A 234 -24.74 11.41 -47.04
C LYS A 234 -25.15 9.94 -47.19
N ARG A 235 -24.50 9.01 -46.46
CA ARG A 235 -24.74 7.56 -46.54
C ARG A 235 -25.80 7.08 -45.56
N VAL A 236 -25.96 7.76 -44.42
CA VAL A 236 -26.83 7.35 -43.30
C VAL A 236 -28.16 8.11 -43.27
N LEU A 237 -28.22 9.36 -43.74
CA LEU A 237 -29.49 10.09 -43.91
C LEU A 237 -30.00 9.91 -45.34
N PRO A 238 -31.09 9.15 -45.57
CA PRO A 238 -31.71 9.13 -46.89
C PRO A 238 -32.19 10.55 -47.22
N ARG A 239 -31.96 10.99 -48.46
CA ARG A 239 -32.57 12.22 -48.99
C ARG A 239 -34.08 12.08 -48.79
N VAL A 240 -34.67 12.86 -47.89
CA VAL A 240 -36.10 13.15 -47.93
C VAL A 240 -36.29 13.98 -49.19
N ILE A 241 -36.65 13.32 -50.28
CA ILE A 241 -37.01 13.98 -51.54
C ILE A 241 -38.39 14.57 -51.28
N SER A 242 -38.47 15.90 -51.25
CA SER A 242 -39.73 16.64 -51.37
C SER A 242 -40.29 16.39 -52.77
N GLU A 243 -41.35 15.59 -52.87
CA GLU A 243 -42.25 15.62 -54.01
C GLU A 243 -42.97 16.98 -54.00
N GLU A 244 -42.39 17.97 -54.69
CA GLU A 244 -43.13 19.16 -55.08
C GLU A 244 -43.77 18.89 -56.43
N THR A 245 -45.09 18.78 -56.37
CA THR A 245 -46.08 18.78 -57.44
C THR A 245 -45.70 19.65 -58.64
N SER A 246 -45.68 19.07 -59.83
CA SER A 246 -45.84 19.80 -61.08
C SER A 246 -46.99 19.18 -61.86
N ASP A 247 -48.20 19.61 -61.53
CA ASP A 247 -49.32 19.63 -62.48
C ASP A 247 -49.00 20.64 -63.58
N ALA A 248 -48.84 20.16 -64.82
CA ALA A 248 -49.09 20.88 -66.06
C ALA A 248 -49.20 19.89 -67.23
#